data_AF-A0A432CTD5-F1
#
_entry.id   AF-A0A432CTD5-F1
#
_cell.length_a   1.000
_cell.length_b   1.000
_cell.length_c   1.000
_cell.angle_alpha   90.00
_cell.angle_beta   90.00
_cell.angle_gamma   90.00
#
_symmetry.space_group_name_H-M   'P 1'
#
loop_
_entity.id
_entity.type
_entity.pdbx_description
1 polymer ?
#
loop_
_entity_poly.entity_id
_entity_poly.type
_entity_poly.pdbx_seq_one_letter_code
_entity_poly.pdbx_strand_id
1 'polypeptide(L)' 'MLDTYLSNTKALLIEFVKYYLAAVVVIGLKGELFNIALRVWSDNQMSFYGGGLWQITLVLAFFITCCVLFNKYCPE' A
#
# COMPACT_ATOMS: atom_id res chain seq x y z
N MET A 1 16.08 24.90 15.11
CA MET A 1 14.74 24.91 14.47
C MET A 1 14.72 24.02 13.23
N LEU A 2 15.63 24.21 12.26
CA LEU A 2 15.78 23.33 11.09
C LEU A 2 16.03 21.86 11.47
N ASP A 3 16.93 21.59 12.42
CA ASP A 3 17.25 20.21 12.85
C ASP A 3 16.05 19.47 13.43
N THR A 4 15.18 20.19 14.14
CA THR A 4 13.94 19.64 14.70
C THR A 4 12.96 19.24 13.59
N TYR A 5 12.78 20.08 12.57
CA TYR A 5 11.97 19.75 11.41
C TYR A 5 12.52 18.56 10.63
N LEU A 6 13.84 18.48 10.49
CA LEU A 6 14.51 17.40 9.77
C LEU A 6 14.37 16.07 10.50
N SER A 7 14.52 16.08 11.83
CA SER A 7 14.29 14.92 12.70
C SER A 7 12.84 14.42 12.62
N ASN A 8 11.86 15.32 12.75
CA ASN A 8 10.44 14.98 12.69
C ASN A 8 10.05 14.43 11.31
N THR A 9 10.54 15.05 10.23
CA THR A 9 10.30 14.58 8.86
C THR A 9 10.88 13.18 8.66
N LYS A 10 12.09 12.91 9.18
CA LYS A 10 12.69 11.59 9.10
C LYS A 10 11.87 10.54 9.85
N ALA A 11 11.36 10.87 11.04
CA ALA A 11 10.49 9.98 11.80
C ALA A 11 9.19 9.65 11.03
N LEU A 12 8.51 10.68 10.51
CA LEU A 12 7.29 10.52 9.70
C LEU A 12 7.55 9.70 8.44
N LEU A 13 8.68 9.92 7.76
CA LEU A 13 9.05 9.16 6.57
C LEU A 13 9.28 7.67 6.89
N ILE A 14 10.01 7.37 7.97
CA ILE A 14 10.24 5.97 8.40
C ILE A 14 8.91 5.29 8.71
N GLU A 15 8.03 6.00 9.40
CA GLU A 15 6.71 5.49 9.75
C GLU A 15 5.83 5.27 8.52
N PHE A 16 5.84 6.22 7.59
CA PHE A 16 5.19 6.08 6.29
C PHE A 16 5.67 4.83 5.55
N VAL A 17 6.99 4.63 5.45
CA VAL A 17 7.55 3.47 4.75
C VAL A 17 7.10 2.16 5.40
N LYS A 18 7.06 2.09 6.73
CA LYS A 18 6.58 0.89 7.45
C LYS A 18 5.12 0.58 7.12
N TYR A 19 4.24 1.57 7.22
CA TYR A 19 2.82 1.39 6.93
C TYR A 19 2.56 1.11 5.45
N TYR A 20 3.29 1.79 4.56
CA TYR A 20 3.21 1.58 3.13
C TYR A 20 3.60 0.16 2.74
N LEU A 21 4.73 -0.35 3.23
CA LEU A 21 5.15 -1.73 2.98
C LEU A 21 4.13 -2.73 3.53
N ALA A 22 3.59 -2.50 4.73
CA ALA A 22 2.53 -3.34 5.28
C ALA A 22 1.27 -3.34 4.40
N ALA A 23 0.84 -2.17 3.92
CA ALA A 23 -0.30 -2.04 3.03
C ALA A 23 -0.07 -2.74 1.68
N VAL A 24 1.12 -2.58 1.07
CA VAL A 24 1.49 -3.27 -0.17
C VAL A 24 1.42 -4.78 0.00
N VAL A 25 1.96 -5.32 1.11
CA VAL A 25 1.93 -6.76 1.39
C VAL A 25 0.50 -7.26 1.56
N VAL A 26 -0.32 -6.58 2.37
CA VAL A 26 -1.70 -7.02 2.64
C VAL A 26 -2.56 -6.94 1.39
N ILE A 27 -2.51 -5.84 0.64
CA ILE A 27 -3.30 -5.65 -0.57
C ILE A 27 -2.79 -6.58 -1.68
N GLY A 28 -1.47 -6.74 -1.82
CA GLY A 28 -0.86 -7.64 -2.79
C GLY A 28 -1.25 -9.09 -2.56
N LEU A 29 -1.16 -9.59 -1.32
CA LEU A 29 -1.59 -10.95 -0.98
C LEU A 29 -3.09 -11.16 -1.26
N LYS A 30 -3.93 -10.19 -0.91
CA LYS A 30 -5.37 -10.25 -1.23
C LYS A 30 -5.63 -10.24 -2.74
N GLY A 31 -4.91 -9.40 -3.49
CA GLY A 31 -4.99 -9.32 -4.93
C GLY A 31 -4.57 -10.60 -5.64
N GLU A 32 -3.49 -11.23 -5.18
CA GLU A 32 -3.02 -12.51 -5.71
C GLU A 32 -4.00 -13.65 -5.40
N LEU A 33 -4.54 -13.70 -4.17
CA LEU A 33 -5.58 -14.68 -3.82
C LEU A 33 -6.83 -14.52 -4.68
N PHE A 34 -7.25 -13.28 -4.95
CA PHE A 34 -8.36 -13.00 -5.85
C PHE A 34 -8.04 -13.42 -7.29
N ASN A 35 -6.82 -13.18 -7.75
CA ASN A 35 -6.38 -13.59 -9.08
C ASN A 35 -6.34 -15.12 -9.24
N ILE A 36 -5.91 -15.85 -8.21
CA ILE A 36 -5.98 -17.32 -8.17
C ILE A 36 -7.43 -17.80 -8.24
N ALA A 37 -8.32 -17.20 -7.44
CA ALA A 37 -9.75 -17.53 -7.47
C ALA A 37 -10.35 -17.31 -8.88
N LEU A 38 -10.01 -16.19 -9.53
CA LEU A 38 -10.42 -15.91 -10.90
C LEU A 38 -9.89 -16.94 -11.90
N ARG A 39 -8.64 -17.41 -11.79
CA ARG A 39 -8.12 -18.47 -12.67
C ARG A 39 -8.82 -19.81 -12.49
N VAL A 40 -9.32 -20.10 -11.29
CA VAL A 40 -10.08 -21.33 -11.03
C VAL A 40 -11.50 -21.23 -11.60
N TRP A 41 -12.09 -20.03 -11.62
CA TRP A 41 -13.50 -19.82 -11.99
C TRP A 41 -13.73 -19.21 -13.38
N SER A 42 -12.68 -18.72 -14.02
CA SER A 42 -12.72 -18.08 -15.34
C SER A 42 -11.62 -18.66 -16.22
N ASP A 43 -12.00 -19.07 -17.44
CA ASP A 43 -11.06 -19.55 -18.47
C ASP A 43 -10.04 -18.47 -18.89
N ASN A 44 -10.33 -17.20 -18.60
CA ASN A 44 -9.42 -16.10 -18.88
C ASN A 44 -8.41 -15.93 -17.74
N GLN A 45 -7.15 -16.29 -18.00
CA GLN A 45 -6.08 -16.23 -17.02
C GLN A 45 -5.54 -14.81 -16.92
N MET A 46 -6.04 -14.03 -15.95
CA MET A 46 -5.44 -12.74 -15.64
C MET A 46 -4.11 -12.95 -14.87
N SER A 47 -3.12 -12.14 -15.21
CA SER A 47 -1.79 -12.18 -14.58
C SER A 47 -1.64 -10.96 -13.68
N PHE A 48 -1.34 -11.16 -12.40
CA PHE A 48 -1.17 -10.06 -11.45
C PHE A 48 0.00 -9.14 -11.86
N TYR A 49 1.13 -9.74 -12.24
CA TYR A 49 2.30 -9.00 -12.70
C TYR A 49 2.18 -8.55 -14.17
N GLY A 50 1.67 -9.41 -15.04
CA GLY A 50 1.57 -9.14 -16.49
C GLY A 50 0.45 -8.17 -16.87
N GLY A 51 -0.62 -8.12 -16.08
CA GLY A 51 -1.78 -7.25 -16.29
C GLY A 51 -1.72 -5.91 -15.55
N GLY A 52 -0.61 -5.61 -14.86
CA GLY A 52 -0.43 -4.32 -14.16
C GLY A 52 -1.21 -4.17 -12.84
N LEU A 53 -1.83 -5.24 -12.32
CA LEU A 53 -2.55 -5.21 -11.03
C LEU A 53 -1.64 -4.82 -9.85
N TRP A 54 -0.35 -5.16 -9.94
CA TRP A 54 0.65 -4.73 -8.98
C TRP A 54 0.80 -3.19 -8.93
N GLN A 55 0.64 -2.49 -10.05
CA GLN A 55 0.74 -1.01 -10.09
C GLN A 55 -0.44 -0.39 -9.35
N ILE A 56 -1.65 -0.91 -9.58
CA ILE A 56 -2.87 -0.50 -8.88
C ILE A 56 -2.73 -0.76 -7.37
N THR A 57 -2.12 -1.89 -7.00
CA THR A 57 -1.83 -2.24 -5.61
C THR A 57 -0.91 -1.21 -4.93
N LEU A 58 0.16 -0.77 -5.60
CA LEU A 58 1.06 0.27 -5.08
C LEU A 58 0.35 1.61 -4.90
N VAL A 59 -0.46 2.02 -5.88
CA VAL A 59 -1.23 3.28 -5.82
C VAL A 59 -2.24 3.23 -4.68
N LEU A 60 -2.99 2.13 -4.54
CA LEU A 60 -3.94 1.95 -3.43
C LEU A 60 -3.23 1.95 -2.07
N ALA A 61 -2.11 1.24 -1.96
CA ALA A 61 -1.32 1.22 -0.73
C ALA A 61 -0.85 2.62 -0.32
N PHE A 62 -0.50 3.48 -1.28
CA PHE A 62 -0.11 4.86 -1.03
C PHE A 62 -1.26 5.66 -0.40
N PHE A 63 -2.43 5.67 -1.04
CA PHE A 63 -3.59 6.41 -0.53
C PHE A 63 -4.07 5.91 0.84
N ILE A 64 -4.07 4.58 1.05
CA ILE A 64 -4.42 3.98 2.34
C ILE A 64 -3.43 4.43 3.41
N THR A 65 -2.12 4.41 3.11
CA THR A 65 -1.09 4.85 4.06
C THR A 65 -1.25 6.32 4.41
N CYS A 66 -1.49 7.19 3.43
CA CYS A 66 -1.78 8.60 3.67
C CYS A 66 -3.00 8.79 4.57
N CYS A 67 -4.10 8.06 4.31
CA CYS A 67 -5.31 8.12 5.11
C CYS A 67 -5.06 7.66 6.56
N VAL A 68 -4.33 6.55 6.76
CA VAL A 68 -4.00 6.02 8.08
C VAL A 68 -3.15 7.01 8.89
N LEU A 69 -2.11 7.59 8.28
CA LEU A 69 -1.27 8.58 8.96
C LEU A 69 -2.04 9.88 9.24
N PHE A 70 -2.87 10.33 8.30
CA PHE A 70 -3.68 11.52 8.51
C PHE A 70 -4.60 11.36 9.72
N ASN A 71 -5.36 10.26 9.80
CA ASN A 71 -6.20 9.96 10.96
C ASN A 71 -5.41 9.80 12.27
N LYS A 72 -4.16 9.33 12.20
CA LYS A 72 -3.31 9.14 13.38
C LYS A 72 -2.79 10.47 13.96
N TYR A 73 -2.41 11.41 13.12
CA TYR A 73 -1.77 12.67 13.55
C TYR A 73 -2.68 13.89 13.52
N CYS A 74 -3.79 13.82 12.79
CA CYS A 74 -4.88 14.80 12.80
C CYS A 74 -6.19 14.13 13.25
N PRO A 75 -6.25 13.53 14.45
CA PRO A 75 -7.52 13.11 15.01
C PRO A 75 -8.36 14.36 15.31
N GLU A 76 -9.65 14.33 14.94
CA GLU A 76 -10.63 15.31 15.43
C GLU A 76 -10.70 15.32 16.97
#